data_AF-A0A9E2EDE8-F1
#
_entry.id   AF-A0A9E2EDE8-F1
#
_cell.length_a   1.000
_cell.length_b   1.000
_cell.length_c   1.000
_cell.angle_alpha   90.00
_cell.angle_beta   90.00
_cell.angle_gamma   90.00
#
_symmetry.space_group_name_H-M   'P 1'
#
loop_
_entity.id
_entity.type
_entity.pdbx_description
1 polymer ?
#
loop_
_entity_poly.entity_id
_entity_poly.type
_entity_poly.pdbx_seq_one_letter_code
_entity_poly.pdbx_strand_id
1 'polypeptide(L)' 'MADEHNPKFLGCAGHDLVKTPNLDALAARGTRFTSAYTNSPICVSARASLATGRYVHEH' A
#
# COMPACT_ATOMS: atom_id res chain seq x y z
N MET A 1 4.66 -5.95 3.90
CA MET A 1 3.73 -4.82 4.15
C MET A 1 4.50 -3.78 4.95
N ALA A 2 4.51 -2.53 4.51
CA ALA A 2 5.01 -1.41 5.31
C ALA A 2 3.88 -0.86 6.18
N ASP A 3 4.18 -0.37 7.39
CA ASP A 3 3.20 0.28 8.27
C ASP A 3 3.13 1.78 7.97
N GLU A 4 1.93 2.35 8.05
CA GLU A 4 1.64 3.79 7.84
C GLU A 4 2.18 4.43 6.53
N HIS A 5 2.54 3.61 5.52
CA HIS A 5 3.12 4.11 4.28
C HIS A 5 2.08 4.85 3.43
N ASN A 6 2.21 6.16 3.34
CA ASN A 6 1.36 6.98 2.47
C ASN A 6 1.65 6.71 0.97
N PRO A 7 0.64 6.33 0.15
CA PRO A 7 0.85 5.94 -1.25
C PRO A 7 1.45 7.04 -2.14
N LYS A 8 1.45 8.30 -1.69
CA LYS A 8 2.05 9.44 -2.39
C LYS A 8 3.56 9.58 -2.14
N PHE A 9 4.11 8.91 -1.12
CA PHE A 9 5.53 9.03 -0.74
C PHE A 9 6.37 7.94 -1.43
N LEU A 10 6.37 7.97 -2.76
CA LEU A 10 7.12 7.08 -3.65
C LEU A 10 7.55 7.86 -4.89
N GLY A 11 8.77 7.62 -5.39
CA GLY A 11 9.24 8.21 -6.65
C GLY A 11 8.34 7.83 -7.83
N CYS A 12 7.95 6.57 -7.94
CA CYS A 12 6.98 6.08 -8.94
C CYS A 12 5.53 6.58 -8.73
N ALA A 13 5.25 7.28 -7.63
CA ALA A 13 4.00 8.02 -7.43
C ALA A 13 4.13 9.53 -7.71
N GLY A 14 5.29 9.98 -8.21
CA GLY A 14 5.56 11.38 -8.56
C GLY A 14 6.09 12.24 -7.41
N HIS A 15 6.62 11.65 -6.34
CA HIS A 15 7.19 12.43 -5.23
C HIS A 15 8.61 12.92 -5.57
N ASP A 16 8.83 14.25 -5.53
CA ASP A 16 10.09 14.86 -6.01
C ASP A 16 11.31 14.64 -5.09
N LEU A 17 11.10 14.55 -3.77
CA LEU A 17 12.19 14.44 -2.79
C LEU A 17 12.50 13.02 -2.29
N VAL A 18 11.49 12.16 -2.23
CA VAL A 18 11.61 10.81 -1.63
C VAL A 18 12.25 9.88 -2.66
N LYS A 19 13.39 9.28 -2.29
CA LYS A 19 14.14 8.37 -3.15
C LYS A 19 13.80 6.93 -2.82
N THR A 20 13.07 6.26 -3.71
CA THR A 20 12.66 4.85 -3.55
C THR A 20 13.09 3.96 -4.72
N PRO A 21 14.39 3.98 -5.11
CA PRO A 21 14.84 3.38 -6.37
C PRO A 21 14.48 1.89 -6.52
N ASN A 22 14.49 1.13 -5.43
CA ASN A 22 14.13 -0.30 -5.45
C ASN A 22 12.63 -0.54 -5.65
N LEU A 23 11.77 0.32 -5.07
CA LEU A 23 10.32 0.24 -5.24
C LEU A 23 9.92 0.76 -6.62
N ASP A 24 10.61 1.80 -7.11
CA ASP A 24 10.38 2.37 -8.44
C ASP A 24 10.77 1.35 -9.53
N ALA A 25 11.91 0.67 -9.35
CA ALA A 25 12.32 -0.43 -10.23
C ALA A 25 11.34 -1.61 -10.16
N LEU A 26 10.70 -1.87 -9.01
CA LEU A 26 9.67 -2.90 -8.88
C LEU A 26 8.40 -2.52 -9.64
N ALA A 27 7.97 -1.26 -9.51
CA ALA A 27 6.82 -0.74 -10.24
C ALA A 27 7.06 -0.75 -11.77
N ALA A 28 8.27 -0.41 -12.22
CA ALA A 28 8.62 -0.37 -13.65
C ALA A 28 8.63 -1.74 -14.35
N ARG A 29 8.92 -2.82 -13.61
CA ARG A 29 8.94 -4.20 -14.14
C ARG A 29 7.66 -4.99 -13.85
N GLY A 30 6.63 -4.33 -13.31
CA GLY A 30 5.42 -4.98 -12.85
C GLY A 30 4.18 -4.13 -13.10
N THR A 31 3.16 -4.30 -12.26
CA THR A 31 1.92 -3.52 -12.31
C THR A 31 1.74 -2.76 -11.01
N ARG A 32 1.53 -1.44 -11.11
CA ARG A 32 1.21 -0.59 -9.96
C ARG A 32 -0.29 -0.30 -9.92
N PHE A 33 -0.96 -0.77 -8.88
CA PHE A 33 -2.37 -0.44 -8.63
C PHE A 33 -2.47 0.98 -8.07
N THR A 34 -3.06 1.90 -8.83
CA THR A 34 -3.20 3.31 -8.44
C THR A 34 -4.43 3.58 -7.56
N SER A 35 -5.32 2.59 -7.46
CA SER A 35 -6.60 2.67 -6.72
C SER A 35 -6.76 1.48 -5.78
N ALA A 36 -5.76 1.23 -4.93
CA ALA A 36 -5.81 0.20 -3.89
C ALA A 36 -6.20 0.85 -2.54
N TYR A 37 -7.24 0.32 -1.90
CA TYR A 37 -7.79 0.86 -0.65
C TYR A 37 -7.67 -0.14 0.50
N THR A 38 -7.33 0.35 1.68
CA THR A 38 -7.45 -0.43 2.91
C THR A 38 -8.92 -0.53 3.32
N ASN A 39 -9.31 -1.68 3.85
CA ASN A 39 -10.63 -1.94 4.43
C ASN A 39 -10.86 -1.20 5.76
N SER A 40 -9.78 -0.72 6.40
CA SER A 40 -9.82 0.01 7.66
C SER A 40 -8.62 0.95 7.77
N PRO A 41 -8.78 2.17 8.31
CA PRO A 41 -7.67 3.07 8.59
C PRO A 41 -6.89 2.70 9.87
N ILE A 42 -7.22 1.59 10.54
CA ILE A 42 -6.58 1.15 11.81
C ILE A 42 -5.83 -0.16 11.62
N CYS A 43 -4.64 -0.24 12.22
CA CYS A 43 -3.64 -1.26 11.99
C CYS A 43 -4.15 -2.71 12.22
N VAL A 44 -4.84 -2.99 13.33
CA VAL A 44 -5.30 -4.36 13.67
C VAL A 44 -6.38 -4.84 12.69
N SER A 45 -7.42 -4.04 12.46
CA SER A 45 -8.53 -4.44 11.59
C SER A 45 -8.16 -4.45 10.10
N ALA A 46 -7.22 -3.59 9.67
CA ALA A 46 -6.62 -3.65 8.33
C ALA A 46 -5.88 -4.98 8.13
N ARG A 47 -4.98 -5.33 9.06
CA ARG A 47 -4.20 -6.58 8.98
C ARG A 47 -5.06 -7.84 9.09
N ALA A 48 -6.07 -7.84 9.96
CA ALA A 48 -7.00 -8.96 10.09
C ALA A 48 -7.76 -9.24 8.78
N SER A 49 -8.25 -8.18 8.13
CA SER A 49 -8.99 -8.32 6.87
C SER A 49 -8.08 -8.73 5.70
N LEU A 50 -6.84 -8.21 5.67
CA LEU A 50 -5.83 -8.64 4.70
C LEU A 50 -5.47 -10.12 4.85
N ALA A 51 -5.33 -10.60 6.09
CA ALA A 51 -4.97 -11.99 6.38
C ALA A 51 -6.10 -12.99 6.12
N THR A 52 -7.35 -12.56 6.36
CA THR A 52 -8.54 -13.44 6.23
C THR A 52 -9.22 -13.33 4.87
N GLY A 53 -8.99 -12.26 4.11
CA GLY A 53 -9.73 -11.97 2.87
C GLY A 53 -11.19 -11.57 3.10
N ARG A 54 -11.57 -11.21 4.33
CA ARG A 54 -12.94 -10.85 4.74
C ARG A 54 -13.04 -9.38 5.09
N TYR A 55 -14.22 -8.77 4.96
CA TYR A 55 -14.43 -7.39 5.42
C TYR A 55 -14.35 -7.29 6.94
N VAL A 56 -14.12 -6.07 7.45
CA VAL A 56 -13.98 -5.78 8.90
C VAL A 56 -15.17 -6.27 9.73
N HIS A 57 -16.36 -6.27 9.15
CA HIS A 57 -17.60 -6.65 9.83
C HIS A 57 -17.91 -8.16 9.76
N GLU A 58 -17.08 -8.96 9.10
CA GLU A 58 -17.33 -10.38 8.86
C GLU A 58 -16.42 -11.32 9.66
N HIS A 59 -15.27 -10.84 10.14
CA HIS A 59 -14.33 -11.65 10.92
C HIS A 59 -14.48 -11.44 12.42
#